data_AF-A0A812Y5L5-F1
#
_entry.id   AF-A0A812Y5L5-F1
#
_cell.length_a   1.000
_cell.length_b   1.000
_cell.length_c   1.000
_cell.angle_alpha   90.00
_cell.angle_beta   90.00
_cell.angle_gamma   90.00
#
_symmetry.space_group_name_H-M   'P 1'
#
loop_
_entity.id
_entity.type
_entity.pdbx_description
1 polymer ?
#
loop_
_entity_poly.entity_id
_entity_poly.type
_entity_poly.pdbx_seq_one_letter_code
_entity_poly.pdbx_strand_id
1 'polypeptide(L)'
;MLQAGAGVPEDSPSSDSHTRLVTVFFGANDASLLEENPKQHVPLDEYRKNLQEIIEILRQRVPSAQILVVCETKILALQKERFKDKATGRPERTNEMAGKYAAAAEETAKELGFPSLNLWRLMQ
;
A
#
# COMPACT_ATOMS: atom_id res chain seq x y z
N MET A 1 -33.94 -20.80 -42.03
CA MET A 1 -32.56 -20.95 -41.52
C MET A 1 -32.21 -19.66 -40.79
N LEU A 2 -32.30 -19.67 -39.45
CA LEU A 2 -31.86 -18.54 -38.61
C LEU A 2 -30.34 -18.59 -38.48
N GLN A 3 -29.69 -17.43 -38.65
CA GLN A 3 -28.26 -17.23 -38.45
C GLN A 3 -27.92 -17.35 -36.97
N ALA A 4 -26.93 -18.18 -36.65
CA ALA A 4 -26.30 -18.27 -35.35
C ALA A 4 -25.02 -17.43 -35.32
N GLY A 5 -24.82 -16.71 -34.21
CA GLY A 5 -23.48 -16.37 -33.70
C GLY A 5 -22.91 -15.01 -34.08
N ALA A 6 -23.43 -13.93 -33.49
CA ALA A 6 -22.59 -12.78 -33.18
C ALA A 6 -21.95 -13.04 -31.81
N GLY A 7 -20.77 -13.68 -31.81
CA GLY A 7 -19.94 -13.76 -30.62
C GLY A 7 -19.55 -12.35 -30.20
N VAL A 8 -19.71 -12.05 -28.91
CA VAL A 8 -19.15 -10.86 -28.27
C VAL A 8 -17.64 -10.90 -28.50
N PRO A 9 -16.96 -9.80 -28.88
CA PRO A 9 -15.51 -9.80 -28.93
C PRO A 9 -15.00 -10.10 -27.53
N GLU A 10 -14.29 -11.22 -27.35
CA GLU A 10 -13.42 -11.37 -26.20
C GLU A 10 -12.39 -10.25 -26.29
N ASP A 11 -12.33 -9.40 -25.27
CA ASP A 11 -11.24 -8.45 -25.08
C ASP A 11 -9.94 -9.28 -24.97
N SER A 12 -9.28 -9.46 -26.10
CA SER A 12 -7.90 -9.95 -26.13
C SER A 12 -7.07 -8.99 -25.28
N PRO A 13 -6.33 -9.45 -24.26
CA PRO A 13 -5.52 -8.56 -23.45
C PRO A 13 -4.50 -7.89 -24.37
N SER A 14 -4.66 -6.58 -24.58
CA SER A 14 -3.74 -5.76 -25.36
C SER A 14 -2.34 -5.93 -24.79
N SER A 15 -1.50 -6.64 -25.54
CA SER A 15 -0.12 -6.94 -25.20
C SER A 15 0.76 -5.71 -25.45
N ASP A 16 0.88 -4.84 -24.45
CA ASP A 16 2.15 -4.31 -23.94
C ASP A 16 1.81 -3.22 -22.91
N SER A 17 1.76 -3.59 -21.63
CA SER A 17 1.79 -2.60 -20.56
C SER A 17 3.14 -1.87 -20.67
N HIS A 18 3.14 -0.62 -21.13
CA HIS A 18 4.34 0.21 -21.16
C HIS A 18 4.86 0.56 -19.74
N THR A 19 4.16 0.13 -18.69
CA THR A 19 4.61 0.29 -17.32
C THR A 19 5.93 -0.47 -17.12
N ARG A 20 6.99 0.26 -16.82
CA ARG A 20 8.33 -0.28 -16.51
C ARG A 20 8.63 -0.32 -15.01
N LEU A 21 7.93 0.49 -14.22
CA LEU A 21 8.08 0.58 -12.77
C LEU A 21 6.73 0.83 -12.11
N VAL A 22 6.46 0.09 -11.03
CA VAL A 22 5.35 0.33 -10.11
C VAL A 22 5.94 0.55 -8.72
N THR A 23 5.48 1.60 -8.04
CA THR A 23 5.80 1.84 -6.64
C THR A 23 4.58 1.52 -5.78
N VAL A 24 4.71 0.59 -4.85
CA VAL A 24 3.66 0.29 -3.86
C VAL A 24 3.95 1.09 -2.61
N PHE A 25 3.10 2.05 -2.30
CA PHE A 25 3.32 3.02 -1.23
C PHE A 25 2.07 3.13 -0.34
N PHE A 26 1.89 2.13 0.53
CA PHE A 26 0.76 2.02 1.46
C PHE A 26 1.24 1.78 2.90
N GLY A 27 0.38 2.01 3.88
CA GLY A 27 0.65 1.80 5.31
C GLY A 27 0.47 3.05 6.18
N ALA A 28 0.42 4.25 5.58
CA ALA A 28 0.26 5.50 6.32
C ALA A 28 -1.05 5.56 7.11
N ASN A 29 -2.15 5.10 6.50
CA ASN A 29 -3.47 5.12 7.12
C ASN A 29 -3.64 3.95 8.08
N ASP A 30 -3.21 2.77 7.64
CA ASP A 30 -3.17 1.50 8.36
C ASP A 30 -2.49 1.65 9.73
N ALA A 31 -1.42 2.45 9.79
CA ALA A 31 -0.66 2.79 10.99
C ALA A 31 -1.38 3.70 12.00
N SER A 32 -2.67 3.94 11.83
CA SER A 32 -3.49 4.61 12.83
C SER A 32 -3.50 3.81 14.13
N LEU A 33 -3.50 4.49 15.27
CA LEU A 33 -3.72 3.88 16.58
C LEU A 33 -5.17 3.42 16.66
N LEU A 34 -5.37 2.15 17.01
CA LEU A 34 -6.69 1.53 17.14
C LEU A 34 -7.63 2.35 18.04
N GLU A 35 -7.11 2.83 19.17
CA GLU A 35 -7.91 3.57 20.17
C GLU A 35 -8.29 4.99 19.74
N GLU A 36 -7.58 5.57 18.77
CA GLU A 36 -7.82 6.95 18.32
C GLU A 36 -8.55 6.99 16.98
N ASN A 37 -8.24 6.08 16.07
CA ASN A 37 -8.86 6.00 14.75
C ASN A 37 -9.00 4.54 14.29
N PRO A 38 -9.96 3.79 14.86
CA PRO A 38 -10.21 2.39 14.52
C PRO A 38 -10.69 2.20 13.07
N LYS A 39 -11.21 3.26 12.43
CA LYS A 39 -11.70 3.20 11.04
C LYS A 39 -10.59 3.00 10.03
N GLN A 40 -9.37 3.45 10.35
CA GLN A 40 -8.22 3.33 9.46
C GLN A 40 -7.18 2.33 9.98
N HIS A 41 -7.25 1.94 11.25
CA HIS A 41 -6.35 0.95 11.80
C HIS A 41 -6.51 -0.41 11.09
N VAL A 42 -5.40 -0.95 10.61
CA VAL A 42 -5.33 -2.32 10.07
C VAL A 42 -4.30 -3.09 10.90
N PRO A 43 -4.64 -4.24 11.50
CA PRO A 43 -3.67 -5.06 12.23
C PRO A 43 -2.46 -5.44 11.35
N LEU A 44 -1.26 -5.53 11.94
CA LEU A 44 -0.02 -5.76 11.17
C LEU A 44 -0.05 -7.04 10.32
N ASP A 45 -0.63 -8.12 10.83
CA ASP A 45 -0.74 -9.39 10.10
C ASP A 45 -1.66 -9.25 8.87
N GLU A 46 -2.75 -8.50 9.01
CA GLU A 46 -3.67 -8.19 7.92
C GLU A 46 -3.00 -7.25 6.89
N TYR A 47 -2.28 -6.23 7.35
CA TYR A 47 -1.52 -5.33 6.49
C TYR A 47 -0.50 -6.09 5.62
N ARG A 48 0.27 -7.03 6.20
CA ARG A 48 1.23 -7.86 5.46
C ARG A 48 0.53 -8.70 4.40
N LYS A 49 -0.57 -9.35 4.77
CA LYS A 49 -1.37 -10.16 3.85
C LYS A 49 -1.91 -9.32 2.69
N ASN A 50 -2.48 -8.16 2.99
CA ASN A 50 -3.00 -7.23 1.98
C ASN A 50 -1.88 -6.75 1.05
N LEU A 51 -0.71 -6.42 1.59
CA LEU A 51 0.44 -5.99 0.81
C LEU A 51 0.96 -7.10 -0.11
N GLN A 52 1.02 -8.33 0.39
CA GLN A 52 1.38 -9.50 -0.41
C GLN A 52 0.40 -9.69 -1.57
N GLU A 53 -0.91 -9.66 -1.31
CA GLU A 53 -1.93 -9.82 -2.34
C GLU A 53 -1.83 -8.73 -3.42
N ILE A 54 -1.61 -7.47 -3.03
CA ILE A 54 -1.38 -6.36 -3.97
C ILE A 54 -0.17 -6.65 -4.87
N ILE A 55 0.96 -7.05 -4.30
CA ILE A 55 2.19 -7.34 -5.05
C ILE A 55 1.98 -8.52 -6.02
N GLU A 56 1.27 -9.57 -5.59
CA GLU A 56 0.95 -10.72 -6.43
C GLU A 56 0.05 -10.35 -7.62
N ILE A 57 -0.98 -9.53 -7.39
CA ILE A 57 -1.85 -8.99 -8.45
C ILE A 57 -1.02 -8.17 -9.45
N LEU A 58 -0.14 -7.29 -8.97
CA LEU A 58 0.72 -6.48 -9.83
C LEU A 58 1.66 -7.36 -10.67
N ARG A 59 2.25 -8.38 -10.06
CA ARG A 59 3.12 -9.34 -10.77
C ARG A 59 2.39 -10.03 -11.93
N GLN A 60 1.11 -10.34 -11.77
CA GLN A 60 0.29 -10.98 -12.80
C GLN A 60 -0.14 -9.99 -13.89
N ARG A 61 -0.52 -8.76 -13.51
CA ARG A 61 -1.06 -7.76 -14.45
C ARG A 61 0.00 -6.99 -15.23
N VAL A 62 1.18 -6.77 -14.64
CA VAL A 62 2.28 -6.03 -15.25
C VAL A 62 3.60 -6.79 -15.11
N PRO A 63 3.72 -8.01 -15.68
CA PRO A 63 4.86 -8.91 -15.45
C PRO A 63 6.21 -8.37 -15.94
N SER A 64 6.21 -7.37 -16.83
CA SER A 64 7.42 -6.70 -17.34
C SER A 64 7.87 -5.51 -16.47
N ALA A 65 7.05 -5.07 -15.50
CA ALA A 65 7.37 -3.95 -14.63
C ALA A 65 8.22 -4.39 -13.44
N GLN A 66 9.16 -3.54 -13.03
CA GLN A 66 9.78 -3.64 -11.72
C GLN A 66 8.81 -3.15 -10.64
N ILE A 67 8.80 -3.78 -9.48
CA ILE A 67 7.98 -3.35 -8.33
C ILE A 67 8.92 -2.88 -7.22
N LEU A 68 8.72 -1.66 -6.73
CA LEU A 68 9.43 -1.10 -5.59
C LEU A 68 8.43 -0.87 -4.45
N VAL A 69 8.67 -1.47 -3.29
CA VAL A 69 7.86 -1.22 -2.09
C VAL A 69 8.45 -0.02 -1.34
N VAL A 70 7.65 1.00 -1.08
CA VAL A 70 8.07 2.21 -0.36
C VAL A 70 7.42 2.21 1.03
N CYS A 71 8.26 2.32 2.06
CA CYS A 71 7.81 2.34 3.44
C CYS A 71 7.61 3.79 3.90
N GLU A 72 6.39 4.13 4.34
CA GLU A 72 6.00 5.50 4.69
C GLU A 72 6.76 6.09 5.87
N THR A 73 6.98 7.41 5.83
CA THR A 73 7.68 8.18 6.84
C THR A 73 6.81 9.27 7.47
N LYS A 74 7.24 9.72 8.65
CA LYS A 74 6.74 10.86 9.46
C LYS A 74 5.26 11.20 9.28
N ILE A 75 4.42 10.58 10.11
CA ILE A 75 3.20 11.26 10.55
C ILE A 75 3.61 12.32 11.57
N LEU A 76 3.91 13.49 11.05
CA LEU A 76 3.97 14.71 11.84
C LEU A 76 2.62 14.87 12.54
N ALA A 77 2.64 14.97 13.86
CA ALA A 77 1.46 15.15 14.72
C ALA A 77 0.81 16.54 14.53
N LEU A 78 0.62 16.97 13.28
CA LEU A 78 0.02 18.22 12.85
C LEU A 78 -1.51 18.21 12.98
N GLN A 79 -2.09 17.23 13.68
CA GLN A 79 -3.54 17.17 13.86
C GLN A 79 -4.09 18.45 14.51
N LYS A 80 -3.39 18.99 15.51
CA LYS A 80 -3.80 20.25 16.15
C LYS A 80 -3.74 21.43 15.18
N GLU A 81 -2.70 21.49 14.35
CA GLU A 81 -2.51 22.57 13.38
C GLU A 81 -3.52 22.47 12.22
N ARG A 82 -3.84 21.24 11.79
CA ARG A 82 -4.70 20.95 10.64
C ARG A 82 -6.19 20.93 10.98
N PHE A 83 -6.56 20.45 12.16
CA PHE A 83 -7.97 20.25 12.56
C PHE A 83 -8.45 21.20 13.67
N LYS A 84 -7.57 22.01 14.27
CA LYS A 84 -7.91 23.02 15.30
C LYS A 84 -8.90 22.47 16.33
N ASP A 85 -10.10 23.05 16.41
CA ASP A 85 -11.14 22.72 17.38
C ASP A 85 -11.74 21.30 17.22
N LYS A 86 -11.47 20.64 16.08
CA LYS A 86 -11.89 19.24 15.82
C LYS A 86 -10.83 18.22 16.20
N ALA A 87 -9.64 18.65 16.63
CA ALA A 87 -8.60 17.74 17.05
C ALA A 87 -8.99 17.10 18.40
N THR A 88 -8.93 15.77 18.48
CA THR A 88 -9.13 15.01 19.74
C THR A 88 -8.06 15.33 20.79
N GLY A 89 -6.98 16.01 20.39
CA GLY A 89 -5.86 16.40 21.25
C GLY A 89 -4.82 15.29 21.43
N ARG A 90 -5.17 14.03 21.09
CA ARG A 90 -4.28 12.86 21.07
C ARG A 90 -3.94 12.51 19.61
N PRO A 91 -2.68 12.14 19.30
CA PRO A 91 -2.30 11.84 17.93
C PRO A 91 -2.91 10.52 17.46
N GLU A 92 -3.66 10.50 16.36
CA GLU A 92 -4.18 9.25 15.79
C GLU A 92 -3.08 8.33 15.25
N ARG A 93 -1.85 8.81 15.12
CA ARG A 93 -0.72 8.11 14.53
C ARG A 93 0.56 8.58 15.20
N THR A 94 1.51 7.67 15.38
CA THR A 94 2.82 7.99 15.96
C THR A 94 3.93 7.54 15.03
N ASN A 95 5.11 8.17 15.15
CA ASN A 95 6.29 7.75 14.40
C ASN A 95 6.70 6.31 14.76
N GLU A 96 6.48 5.89 16.01
CA GLU A 96 6.74 4.51 16.45
C GLU A 96 5.82 3.52 15.75
N MET A 97 4.50 3.80 15.69
CA MET A 97 3.56 2.92 14.99
C MET A 97 3.90 2.86 13.50
N ALA A 98 4.17 4.00 12.87
CA ALA A 98 4.62 4.04 11.48
C ALA A 98 5.86 3.17 11.23
N GLY A 99 6.81 3.14 12.17
CA GLY A 99 7.99 2.28 12.10
C GLY A 99 7.67 0.79 12.05
N LYS A 100 6.61 0.34 12.74
CA LYS A 100 6.15 -1.05 12.71
C LYS A 100 5.60 -1.45 11.34
N TYR A 101 4.82 -0.57 10.69
CA TYR A 101 4.32 -0.82 9.33
C TYR A 101 5.43 -0.70 8.29
N ALA A 102 6.37 0.23 8.48
CA ALA A 102 7.54 0.35 7.62
C ALA A 102 8.40 -0.92 7.65
N ALA A 103 8.67 -1.47 8.83
CA ALA A 103 9.37 -2.75 8.98
C ALA A 103 8.57 -3.90 8.33
N ALA A 104 7.25 -3.93 8.55
CA ALA A 104 6.41 -4.96 7.95
C ALA A 104 6.43 -4.91 6.41
N ALA A 105 6.38 -3.72 5.81
CA ALA A 105 6.49 -3.54 4.38
C ALA A 105 7.84 -3.99 3.81
N GLU A 106 8.93 -3.61 4.49
CA GLU A 106 10.30 -4.00 4.10
C GLU A 106 10.50 -5.52 4.18
N GLU A 107 9.99 -6.15 5.24
CA GLU A 107 10.04 -7.61 5.41
C GLU A 107 9.20 -8.35 4.36
N THR A 108 7.96 -7.93 4.13
CA THR A 108 7.10 -8.55 3.09
C THR A 108 7.72 -8.40 1.69
N ALA A 109 8.29 -7.25 1.36
CA ALA A 109 9.00 -7.06 0.10
C ALA A 109 10.19 -8.03 -0.02
N LYS A 110 10.99 -8.15 1.03
CA LYS A 110 12.14 -9.05 1.10
C LYS A 110 11.74 -10.52 0.94
N GLU A 111 10.67 -10.95 1.62
CA GLU A 111 10.13 -12.32 1.52
C GLU A 111 9.66 -12.67 0.11
N LEU A 112 9.04 -11.70 -0.58
CA LEU A 112 8.56 -11.86 -1.95
C LEU A 112 9.67 -11.65 -3.01
N GLY A 113 10.88 -11.26 -2.59
CA GLY A 113 12.03 -11.05 -3.47
C GLY A 113 11.99 -9.73 -4.25
N PHE A 114 11.29 -8.71 -3.75
CA PHE A 114 11.22 -7.38 -4.35
C PHE A 114 12.07 -6.35 -3.59
N PRO A 115 12.65 -5.36 -4.29
CA PRO A 115 13.35 -4.27 -3.63
C PRO A 115 12.39 -3.40 -2.82
N SER A 116 12.91 -2.82 -1.75
CA SER A 116 12.19 -1.86 -0.91
C SER A 116 13.02 -0.62 -0.61
N LEU A 117 12.33 0.50 -0.43
CA LEU A 117 12.88 1.78 0.02
C LEU A 117 12.24 2.15 1.35
N ASN A 118 12.99 1.94 2.44
CA ASN A 118 12.52 2.26 3.78
C ASN A 118 12.76 3.74 4.12
N LEU A 119 11.83 4.63 3.70
CA LEU A 119 11.95 6.07 3.95
C LEU A 119 11.83 6.42 5.44
N TRP A 120 11.05 5.65 6.21
CA TRP A 120 11.01 5.80 7.66
C TRP A 120 12.42 5.73 8.23
N ARG A 121 13.16 4.64 7.97
CA ARG A 121 14.53 4.46 8.48
C ARG A 121 15.48 5.55 8.00
N LEU A 122 15.36 5.98 6.74
CA LEU A 122 16.24 6.99 6.15
C LEU A 122 16.00 8.41 6.66
N MET A 123 14.82 8.70 7.20
CA MET A 123 14.40 10.07 7.55
C MET A 123 14.20 10.29 9.05
N GLN A 124 14.73 9.42 9.92
CA GLN A 124 14.67 9.62 11.38
C GLN A 124 15.33 10.94 11.78
#